data_AF-A0A1H3H502-F1
#
_entry.id   AF-A0A1H3H502-F1
#
_cell.length_a   1.000
_cell.length_b   1.000
_cell.length_c   1.000
_cell.angle_alpha   90.00
_cell.angle_beta   90.00
_cell.angle_gamma   90.00
#
_symmetry.space_group_name_H-M   'P 1'
#
loop_
_entity.id
_entity.type
_entity.pdbx_description
1 polymer ?
#
loop_
_entity_poly.entity_id
_entity_poly.type
_entity_poly.pdbx_seq_one_letter_code
_entity_poly.pdbx_strand_id
1 'polypeptide(L)'
;MWGIVLLGNIFAYGMCAGYMNAGMTPRLGKKATGIMWLFWAIGTFLIGQSEELTVYRGAANLLSILLMGLIFYKGRSFLGRIIFVVKIFLVLLSFDAIVFGAFWLTGWEAPAGAARNIRYYFYSVSLILLVLCTYRFFKPFVVGTNREKGPLFDLILILACVVEGMPILWMDDYVHSINPNGDGYIIVYLILILIFDGALIYVFRRIKRQYRQEQDLMLLKQHQDYQQNYYKAVEAQYQRSREFVHDMQNHVMILSRLYAQDEVERARRYGESVLQKIPEAPNERH
;
A
#
# COMPACT_ATOMS: atom_id res chain seq x y z
N MET A 1 -21.66 -27.51 -5.99
CA MET A 1 -20.34 -27.67 -5.36
C MET A 1 -19.17 -27.34 -6.30
N TRP A 2 -19.01 -28.04 -7.42
CA TRP A 2 -17.89 -27.83 -8.38
C TRP A 2 -17.66 -26.38 -8.84
N GLY A 3 -18.72 -25.59 -9.01
CA GLY A 3 -18.60 -24.18 -9.42
C GLY A 3 -17.85 -23.28 -8.43
N ILE A 4 -17.89 -23.58 -7.13
CA ILE A 4 -17.21 -22.78 -6.09
C ILE A 4 -15.70 -23.03 -6.13
N VAL A 5 -15.27 -24.29 -6.29
CA VAL A 5 -13.84 -24.63 -6.44
C VAL A 5 -13.29 -24.08 -7.74
N LEU A 6 -14.08 -24.08 -8.83
CA LEU A 6 -13.68 -23.44 -10.07
C LEU A 6 -13.47 -21.93 -9.88
N LEU A 7 -14.40 -21.24 -9.20
CA LEU A 7 -14.26 -19.82 -8.87
C LEU A 7 -13.02 -19.54 -8.03
N GLY A 8 -12.74 -20.35 -7.00
CA GLY A 8 -11.53 -20.24 -6.20
C GLY A 8 -10.25 -20.40 -7.01
N ASN A 9 -10.24 -21.37 -7.92
CA ASN A 9 -9.09 -21.59 -8.79
C ASN A 9 -8.89 -20.40 -9.76
N ILE A 10 -9.97 -19.92 -10.38
CA ILE A 10 -9.92 -18.73 -11.25
C ILE A 10 -9.36 -17.52 -10.49
N PHE A 11 -9.75 -17.37 -9.23
CA PHE A 11 -9.29 -16.25 -8.39
C PHE A 11 -7.80 -16.34 -8.06
N ALA A 12 -7.32 -17.52 -7.64
CA ALA A 12 -5.92 -17.76 -7.34
C ALA A 12 -5.03 -17.49 -8.56
N TYR A 13 -5.40 -18.03 -9.73
CA TYR A 13 -4.71 -17.80 -11.00
C TYR A 13 -4.81 -16.33 -11.46
N GLY A 14 -5.94 -15.66 -11.23
CA GLY A 14 -6.12 -14.23 -11.48
C GLY A 14 -5.16 -13.37 -10.65
N MET A 15 -4.90 -13.77 -9.41
CA MET A 15 -3.89 -13.13 -8.56
C MET A 15 -2.46 -13.34 -9.04
N CYS A 16 -2.11 -14.57 -9.43
CA CYS A 16 -0.81 -14.86 -10.05
C CYS A 16 -0.59 -13.98 -11.29
N ALA A 17 -1.61 -13.84 -12.14
CA ALA A 17 -1.59 -12.94 -13.28
C ALA A 17 -1.39 -11.47 -12.84
N GLY A 18 -2.07 -11.05 -11.77
CA GLY A 18 -1.92 -9.72 -11.17
C GLY A 18 -0.51 -9.43 -10.65
N TYR A 19 0.16 -10.39 -10.02
CA TYR A 19 1.55 -10.26 -9.58
C TYR A 19 2.51 -10.22 -10.78
N MET A 20 2.34 -11.11 -11.75
CA MET A 20 3.18 -11.13 -12.95
C MET A 20 3.05 -9.86 -13.78
N ASN A 21 1.83 -9.35 -13.99
CA ASN A 21 1.60 -8.10 -14.70
C ASN A 21 2.16 -6.87 -13.95
N ALA A 22 2.31 -6.95 -12.62
CA ALA A 22 2.90 -5.88 -11.84
C ALA A 22 4.43 -5.87 -11.84
N GLY A 23 5.07 -7.04 -11.98
CA GLY A 23 6.54 -7.17 -11.95
C GLY A 23 7.22 -7.43 -13.29
N MET A 24 6.49 -7.83 -14.32
CA MET A 24 7.00 -8.20 -15.64
C MET A 24 6.10 -7.69 -16.76
N THR A 25 6.64 -7.53 -17.96
CA THR A 25 5.88 -7.07 -19.13
C THR A 25 5.32 -8.27 -19.91
N PRO A 26 4.00 -8.32 -20.17
CA PRO A 26 3.39 -9.40 -20.95
C PRO A 26 3.78 -9.28 -22.43
N ARG A 27 4.09 -10.41 -23.09
CA ARG A 27 4.53 -10.46 -24.49
C ARG A 27 3.39 -10.21 -25.49
N LEU A 28 2.19 -10.75 -25.22
CA LEU A 28 1.03 -10.66 -26.13
C LEU A 28 0.06 -9.51 -25.76
N GLY A 29 0.45 -8.63 -24.83
CA GLY A 29 -0.42 -7.60 -24.27
C GLY A 29 -1.35 -8.12 -23.16
N LYS A 30 -1.83 -7.20 -22.32
CA LYS A 30 -2.52 -7.52 -21.05
C LYS A 30 -3.81 -8.32 -21.21
N LYS A 31 -4.58 -8.05 -22.27
CA LYS A 31 -5.88 -8.71 -22.53
C LYS A 31 -5.67 -10.16 -22.96
N ALA A 32 -4.75 -10.40 -23.90
CA ALA A 32 -4.45 -11.74 -24.39
C ALA A 32 -3.84 -12.62 -23.29
N THR A 33 -2.88 -12.11 -22.51
CA THR A 33 -2.34 -12.88 -21.38
C THR A 33 -3.40 -13.18 -20.33
N GLY A 34 -4.32 -12.26 -20.05
CA GLY A 34 -5.46 -12.51 -19.14
C GLY A 34 -6.36 -13.67 -19.59
N ILE A 35 -6.66 -13.77 -20.88
CA ILE A 35 -7.45 -14.89 -21.44
C ILE A 35 -6.69 -16.22 -21.27
N MET A 36 -5.38 -16.22 -21.46
CA MET A 36 -4.57 -17.43 -21.27
C MET A 36 -4.53 -17.90 -19.82
N TRP A 37 -4.47 -16.97 -18.86
CA TRP A 37 -4.58 -17.30 -17.44
C TRP A 37 -5.94 -17.93 -17.10
N LEU A 38 -7.03 -17.40 -17.67
CA LEU A 38 -8.38 -17.97 -17.53
C LEU A 38 -8.46 -19.39 -18.10
N PHE A 39 -7.96 -19.59 -19.32
CA PHE A 39 -7.93 -20.91 -19.95
C PHE A 39 -7.12 -21.92 -19.12
N TRP A 40 -5.98 -21.48 -18.59
CA TRP A 40 -5.13 -22.32 -17.76
C TRP A 40 -5.77 -22.66 -16.40
N ALA A 41 -6.46 -21.72 -15.77
CA ALA A 41 -7.19 -21.95 -14.51
C ALA A 41 -8.33 -22.98 -14.68
N ILE A 42 -9.02 -22.95 -15.82
CA ILE A 42 -10.05 -23.94 -16.16
C ILE A 42 -9.39 -25.31 -16.42
N GLY A 43 -8.28 -25.34 -17.16
CA GLY A 43 -7.54 -26.58 -17.44
C GLY A 43 -7.03 -27.28 -16.17
N THR A 44 -6.44 -26.55 -15.23
CA THR A 44 -5.96 -27.14 -13.96
C THR A 44 -7.09 -27.55 -13.03
N PHE A 45 -8.24 -26.89 -13.10
CA PHE A 45 -9.45 -27.33 -12.39
C PHE A 45 -9.93 -28.69 -12.90
N LEU A 46 -9.99 -28.87 -14.23
CA LEU A 46 -10.42 -30.12 -14.86
C LEU A 46 -9.46 -31.28 -14.57
N ILE A 47 -8.15 -31.04 -14.61
CA ILE A 47 -7.14 -32.05 -14.26
C ILE A 47 -7.19 -32.37 -12.75
N GLY A 48 -7.47 -31.38 -11.92
CA GLY A 48 -7.59 -31.56 -10.47
C GLY A 48 -8.81 -32.35 -9.98
N GLN A 49 -9.65 -32.84 -10.90
CA GLN A 49 -10.78 -33.74 -10.62
C GLN A 49 -10.35 -35.20 -10.42
N SER A 50 -9.13 -35.58 -10.86
CA SER A 50 -8.61 -36.93 -10.65
C SER A 50 -8.06 -37.09 -9.22
N GLU A 51 -8.60 -38.05 -8.46
CA GLU A 51 -8.35 -38.21 -7.02
C GLU A 51 -6.92 -38.67 -6.65
N GLU A 52 -6.12 -39.20 -7.57
CA GLU A 52 -4.87 -39.88 -7.23
C GLU A 52 -3.63 -38.97 -7.05
N LEU A 53 -3.72 -37.67 -7.32
CA LEU A 53 -2.55 -36.82 -7.56
C LEU A 53 -2.43 -35.58 -6.64
N THR A 54 -2.82 -35.65 -5.37
CA THR A 54 -2.85 -34.48 -4.47
C THR A 54 -1.48 -33.81 -4.26
N VAL A 55 -0.40 -34.59 -4.09
CA VAL A 55 0.98 -34.07 -3.97
C VAL A 55 1.48 -33.53 -5.32
N TYR A 56 1.10 -34.20 -6.41
CA TYR A 56 1.44 -33.77 -7.77
C TYR A 56 0.71 -32.48 -8.18
N ARG A 57 -0.46 -32.19 -7.59
CA ARG A 57 -1.25 -30.99 -7.89
C ARG A 57 -0.54 -29.70 -7.47
N GLY A 58 0.10 -29.69 -6.30
CA GLY A 58 0.90 -28.55 -5.85
C GLY A 58 2.12 -28.30 -6.74
N ALA A 59 2.85 -29.38 -7.07
CA ALA A 59 3.99 -29.32 -7.99
C ALA A 59 3.57 -28.90 -9.42
N ALA A 60 2.45 -29.40 -9.92
CA ALA A 60 1.89 -29.03 -11.22
C ALA A 60 1.46 -27.56 -11.26
N ASN A 61 0.87 -27.03 -10.18
CA ASN A 61 0.55 -25.61 -10.07
C ASN A 61 1.82 -24.74 -10.11
N LEU A 62 2.87 -25.15 -9.41
CA LEU A 62 4.17 -24.45 -9.42
C LEU A 62 4.80 -24.44 -10.82
N LEU A 63 4.82 -25.61 -11.48
CA LEU A 63 5.29 -25.77 -12.84
C LEU A 63 4.47 -24.90 -13.81
N SER A 64 3.15 -24.84 -13.63
CA SER A 64 2.26 -24.05 -14.48
C SER A 64 2.53 -22.55 -14.41
N ILE A 65 2.72 -22.00 -13.20
CA ILE A 65 3.02 -20.59 -12.98
C ILE A 65 4.41 -20.26 -13.55
N LEU A 66 5.36 -21.19 -13.42
CA LEU A 66 6.71 -21.02 -13.97
C LEU A 66 6.72 -21.04 -15.50
N LEU A 67 6.00 -21.98 -16.13
CA LEU A 67 5.83 -22.04 -17.58
C LEU A 67 5.15 -20.76 -18.10
N MET A 68 4.10 -20.30 -17.43
CA MET A 68 3.43 -19.04 -17.78
C MET A 68 4.38 -17.84 -17.71
N GLY A 69 5.18 -17.73 -16.65
CA GLY A 69 6.16 -16.64 -16.48
C GLY A 69 7.30 -16.68 -17.50
N LEU A 70 7.75 -17.86 -17.92
CA LEU A 70 8.83 -17.99 -18.91
C LEU A 70 8.37 -17.73 -20.34
N ILE A 71 7.19 -18.26 -20.71
CA ILE A 71 6.66 -18.21 -22.08
C ILE A 71 6.05 -16.86 -22.39
N PHE A 72 5.23 -16.30 -21.48
CA PHE A 72 4.36 -15.15 -21.78
C PHE A 72 4.85 -13.81 -21.24
N TYR A 73 5.93 -13.77 -20.46
CA TYR A 73 6.45 -12.53 -19.87
C TYR A 73 7.91 -12.24 -20.29
N LYS A 74 8.27 -10.96 -20.32
CA LYS A 74 9.62 -10.40 -20.55
C LYS A 74 9.94 -9.35 -19.47
N GLY A 75 11.20 -8.93 -19.40
CA GLY A 75 11.65 -7.81 -18.55
C GLY A 75 12.66 -8.16 -17.45
N ARG A 76 12.85 -9.44 -17.10
CA ARG A 76 13.92 -9.90 -16.20
C ARG A 76 14.80 -10.98 -16.83
N SER A 77 16.03 -11.14 -16.31
CA SER A 77 16.92 -12.27 -16.62
C SER A 77 16.25 -13.61 -16.25
N PHE A 78 16.70 -14.71 -16.85
CA PHE A 78 16.11 -16.04 -16.61
C PHE A 78 16.05 -16.39 -15.11
N LEU A 79 17.17 -16.21 -14.40
CA LEU A 79 17.24 -16.42 -12.96
C LEU A 79 16.32 -15.44 -12.18
N GLY A 80 16.23 -14.19 -12.62
CA GLY A 80 15.34 -13.19 -12.02
C GLY A 80 13.85 -13.51 -12.17
N ARG A 81 13.44 -14.25 -13.21
CA ARG A 81 12.05 -14.73 -13.38
C ARG A 81 11.76 -15.91 -12.45
N ILE A 82 12.70 -16.84 -12.30
CA ILE A 82 12.56 -17.96 -11.37
C ILE A 82 12.40 -17.44 -9.94
N ILE A 83 13.28 -16.53 -9.49
CA ILE A 83 13.19 -15.94 -8.15
C ILE A 83 11.84 -15.23 -7.94
N PHE A 84 11.32 -14.55 -8.96
CA PHE A 84 10.03 -13.87 -8.89
C PHE A 84 8.86 -14.85 -8.74
N VAL A 85 8.86 -15.95 -9.50
CA VAL A 85 7.86 -17.02 -9.37
C VAL A 85 7.93 -17.69 -8.00
N VAL A 86 9.12 -17.95 -7.49
CA VAL A 86 9.33 -18.51 -6.14
C VAL A 86 8.75 -17.59 -5.07
N LYS A 87 8.91 -16.26 -5.19
CA LYS A 87 8.29 -15.30 -4.27
C LYS A 87 6.76 -15.38 -4.29
N ILE A 88 6.15 -15.49 -5.47
CA ILE A 88 4.69 -15.67 -5.59
C ILE A 88 4.26 -16.97 -4.90
N PHE A 89 5.00 -18.05 -5.12
CA PHE A 89 4.71 -19.34 -4.53
C PHE A 89 4.82 -19.32 -3.00
N LEU A 90 5.87 -18.71 -2.45
CA LEU A 90 6.03 -18.56 -0.99
C LEU A 90 4.86 -17.79 -0.37
N VAL A 91 4.36 -16.75 -1.05
CA VAL A 91 3.18 -16.00 -0.60
C VAL A 91 1.93 -16.89 -0.60
N LEU A 92 1.70 -17.67 -1.66
CA LEU A 92 0.58 -18.62 -1.73
C LEU A 92 0.67 -19.71 -0.63
N LEU A 93 1.85 -20.28 -0.43
CA LEU A 93 2.10 -21.30 0.60
C LEU A 93 1.87 -20.74 2.01
N SER A 94 2.26 -19.49 2.24
CA SER A 94 2.03 -18.81 3.52
C SER A 94 0.53 -18.68 3.80
N PHE A 95 -0.29 -18.42 2.78
CA PHE A 95 -1.73 -18.37 2.93
C PHE A 95 -2.32 -19.73 3.24
N ASP A 96 -1.89 -20.76 2.51
CA ASP A 96 -2.34 -22.12 2.80
C ASP A 96 -2.02 -22.48 4.27
N ALA A 97 -0.79 -22.19 4.73
CA ALA A 97 -0.39 -22.44 6.11
C ALA A 97 -1.21 -21.66 7.15
N ILE A 98 -1.53 -20.38 6.91
CA ILE A 98 -2.34 -19.56 7.81
C ILE A 98 -3.76 -20.11 7.91
N VAL A 99 -4.36 -20.44 6.75
CA VAL A 99 -5.73 -20.94 6.72
C VAL A 99 -5.76 -22.34 7.37
N PHE A 100 -4.89 -23.26 6.97
CA PHE A 100 -4.80 -24.58 7.62
C PHE A 100 -4.53 -24.47 9.13
N GLY A 101 -3.66 -23.57 9.57
CA GLY A 101 -3.39 -23.33 10.99
C GLY A 101 -4.62 -22.81 11.74
N ALA A 102 -5.39 -21.90 11.15
CA ALA A 102 -6.64 -21.39 11.74
C ALA A 102 -7.69 -22.50 11.89
N PHE A 103 -7.82 -23.38 10.88
CA PHE A 103 -8.71 -24.54 10.96
C PHE A 103 -8.23 -25.58 11.98
N TRP A 104 -6.92 -25.81 12.09
CA TRP A 104 -6.35 -26.72 13.07
C TRP A 104 -6.66 -26.24 14.51
N LEU A 105 -6.59 -24.93 14.76
CA LEU A 105 -6.95 -24.32 16.04
C LEU A 105 -8.43 -24.48 16.41
N THR A 106 -9.34 -24.61 15.43
CA THR A 106 -10.75 -24.87 15.70
C THR A 106 -11.05 -26.35 15.99
N GLY A 107 -10.02 -27.21 16.11
CA GLY A 107 -10.16 -28.64 16.35
C GLY A 107 -10.60 -29.42 15.11
N TRP A 108 -10.42 -28.85 13.92
CA TRP A 108 -10.75 -29.53 12.67
C TRP A 108 -9.66 -30.52 12.28
N GLU A 109 -10.00 -31.81 12.32
CA GLU A 109 -9.20 -32.87 11.71
C GLU A 109 -9.67 -33.07 10.26
N ALA A 110 -8.75 -32.95 9.29
CA ALA A 110 -9.08 -33.15 7.88
C ALA A 110 -9.54 -34.60 7.66
N PRO A 111 -10.81 -34.87 7.30
CA PRO A 111 -11.27 -36.24 7.11
C PRO A 111 -10.58 -36.87 5.91
N ALA A 112 -10.20 -38.15 6.02
CA ALA A 112 -9.75 -38.93 4.87
C ALA A 112 -10.85 -38.89 3.79
N GLY A 113 -10.57 -38.30 2.62
CA GLY A 113 -11.56 -38.05 1.57
C GLY A 113 -12.04 -36.59 1.42
N ALA A 114 -11.28 -35.62 1.97
CA ALA A 114 -11.58 -34.18 2.00
C ALA A 114 -12.05 -33.54 0.67
N ALA A 115 -11.80 -34.13 -0.49
CA ALA A 115 -12.23 -33.61 -1.80
C ALA A 115 -13.77 -33.47 -1.93
N ARG A 116 -14.55 -34.26 -1.18
CA ARG A 116 -16.02 -34.24 -1.23
C ARG A 116 -16.71 -33.41 -0.15
N ASN A 117 -15.96 -32.90 0.83
CA ASN A 117 -16.53 -32.24 2.00
C ASN A 117 -16.80 -30.76 1.75
N ILE A 118 -18.01 -30.29 2.09
CA ILE A 118 -18.43 -28.88 2.01
C ILE A 118 -17.43 -27.93 2.70
N ARG A 119 -16.74 -28.42 3.74
CA ARG A 119 -15.63 -27.76 4.47
C ARG A 119 -14.41 -27.41 3.61
N TYR A 120 -14.08 -28.21 2.60
CA TYR A 120 -12.99 -27.93 1.65
C TYR A 120 -13.39 -26.82 0.66
N TYR A 121 -14.67 -26.70 0.34
CA TYR A 121 -15.21 -25.60 -0.46
C TYR A 121 -15.17 -24.29 0.34
N PHE A 122 -15.42 -24.34 1.64
CA PHE A 122 -15.27 -23.18 2.53
C PHE A 122 -13.83 -22.69 2.63
N TYR A 123 -12.87 -23.60 2.79
CA TYR A 123 -11.44 -23.29 2.71
C TYR A 123 -11.11 -22.52 1.42
N SER A 124 -11.66 -22.95 0.28
CA SER A 124 -11.41 -22.29 -1.01
C SER A 124 -12.00 -20.86 -1.10
N VAL A 125 -13.14 -20.58 -0.47
CA VAL A 125 -13.77 -19.25 -0.48
C VAL A 125 -13.09 -18.29 0.50
N SER A 126 -12.77 -18.74 1.71
CA SER A 126 -11.97 -17.96 2.66
C SER A 126 -10.59 -17.62 2.09
N LEU A 127 -10.02 -18.52 1.29
CA LEU A 127 -8.77 -18.28 0.58
C LEU A 127 -8.91 -17.17 -0.48
N ILE A 128 -10.00 -17.13 -1.27
CA ILE A 128 -10.29 -16.06 -2.26
C ILE A 128 -10.34 -14.67 -1.59
N LEU A 129 -11.01 -14.58 -0.45
CA LEU A 129 -11.22 -13.33 0.29
C LEU A 129 -9.93 -12.83 0.91
N LEU A 130 -9.17 -13.74 1.55
CA LEU A 130 -7.88 -13.44 2.13
C LEU A 130 -6.86 -13.03 1.04
N VAL A 131 -6.93 -13.67 -0.13
CA VAL A 131 -6.16 -13.35 -1.34
C VAL A 131 -6.43 -11.93 -1.86
N LEU A 132 -7.70 -11.50 -1.92
CA LEU A 132 -8.07 -10.12 -2.33
C LEU A 132 -7.49 -9.06 -1.40
N CYS A 133 -7.59 -9.29 -0.10
CA CYS A 133 -7.18 -8.35 0.94
C CYS A 133 -5.65 -8.24 1.02
N THR A 134 -4.94 -9.31 0.67
CA THR A 134 -3.48 -9.41 0.84
C THR A 134 -2.67 -9.11 -0.40
N TYR A 135 -3.27 -9.07 -1.60
CA TYR A 135 -2.58 -8.67 -2.84
C TYR A 135 -1.83 -7.34 -2.67
N ARG A 136 -2.46 -6.34 -2.05
CA ARG A 136 -1.84 -5.04 -1.77
C ARG A 136 -0.69 -5.12 -0.77
N PHE A 137 -0.80 -5.99 0.25
CA PHE A 137 0.20 -6.12 1.30
C PHE A 137 1.48 -6.80 0.79
N PHE A 138 1.34 -7.87 -0.01
CA PHE A 138 2.48 -8.65 -0.52
C PHE A 138 3.02 -8.17 -1.87
N LYS A 139 2.26 -7.36 -2.64
CA LYS A 139 2.76 -6.73 -3.87
C LYS A 139 4.13 -6.06 -3.70
N PRO A 140 4.40 -5.23 -2.68
CA PRO A 140 5.74 -4.64 -2.49
C PRO A 140 6.84 -5.67 -2.23
N PHE A 141 6.54 -6.77 -1.53
CA PHE A 141 7.49 -7.87 -1.28
C PHE A 141 7.83 -8.66 -2.56
N VAL A 142 6.80 -8.94 -3.38
CA VAL A 142 6.95 -9.70 -4.63
C VAL A 142 7.62 -8.85 -5.72
N VAL A 143 7.14 -7.62 -5.92
CA VAL A 143 7.58 -6.74 -7.02
C VAL A 143 8.87 -5.98 -6.65
N GLY A 144 9.13 -5.74 -5.37
CA GLY A 144 10.25 -4.92 -4.91
C GLY A 144 9.96 -3.43 -4.99
N THR A 145 8.69 -3.02 -4.96
CA THR A 145 8.28 -1.61 -4.94
C THR A 145 8.25 -1.08 -3.51
N ASN A 146 8.49 0.22 -3.32
CA ASN A 146 8.34 0.86 -2.02
C ASN A 146 6.96 0.57 -1.42
N ARG A 147 6.97 0.22 -0.12
CA ARG A 147 5.75 -0.09 0.63
C ARG A 147 4.87 1.14 0.66
N GLU A 148 3.62 1.03 0.22
CA GLU A 148 2.68 2.12 0.35
C GLU A 148 2.46 2.46 1.83
N LYS A 149 2.42 3.76 2.17
CA LYS A 149 2.07 4.20 3.51
C LYS A 149 0.64 3.73 3.84
N GLY A 150 0.50 2.92 4.89
CA GLY A 150 -0.77 2.35 5.37
C GLY A 150 -0.84 0.83 5.55
N PRO A 151 0.22 0.12 6.01
CA PRO A 151 0.17 -1.34 6.22
C PRO A 151 -0.78 -1.75 7.36
N LEU A 152 -1.09 -0.84 8.28
CA LEU A 152 -1.97 -1.09 9.42
C LEU A 152 -3.43 -1.28 8.98
N PHE A 153 -3.89 -0.54 7.97
CA PHE A 153 -5.23 -0.73 7.40
C PHE A 153 -5.33 -2.06 6.64
N ASP A 154 -4.29 -2.43 5.90
CA ASP A 154 -4.26 -3.72 5.20
C ASP A 154 -4.22 -4.89 6.23
N LEU A 155 -3.55 -4.72 7.37
CA LEU A 155 -3.55 -5.69 8.48
C LEU A 155 -4.93 -5.83 9.14
N ILE A 156 -5.64 -4.71 9.38
CA ILE A 156 -7.00 -4.71 9.94
C ILE A 156 -7.96 -5.46 9.01
N LEU A 157 -7.83 -5.27 7.69
CA LEU A 157 -8.65 -5.97 6.71
C LEU A 157 -8.38 -7.49 6.73
N ILE A 158 -7.11 -7.89 6.86
CA ILE A 158 -6.74 -9.31 7.01
C ILE A 158 -7.36 -9.90 8.29
N LEU A 159 -7.30 -9.18 9.41
CA LEU A 159 -7.89 -9.62 10.67
C LEU A 159 -9.41 -9.76 10.56
N ALA A 160 -10.09 -8.83 9.89
CA ALA A 160 -11.54 -8.87 9.66
C ALA A 160 -11.95 -10.13 8.89
N CYS A 161 -11.25 -10.45 7.79
CA CYS A 161 -11.53 -11.67 7.01
C CYS A 161 -11.33 -12.97 7.83
N VAL A 162 -10.34 -13.00 8.74
CA VAL A 162 -10.13 -14.18 9.62
C VAL A 162 -11.27 -14.33 10.62
N VAL A 163 -11.76 -13.22 11.19
CA VAL A 163 -12.88 -13.23 12.15
C VAL A 163 -14.18 -13.65 11.47
N GLU A 164 -14.45 -13.20 10.24
CA GLU A 164 -15.67 -13.56 9.49
C GLU A 164 -15.76 -15.05 9.13
N GLY A 165 -14.62 -15.73 9.02
CA GLY A 165 -14.56 -17.18 8.79
C GLY A 165 -14.97 -18.02 10.01
N MET A 166 -14.81 -17.51 11.23
CA MET A 166 -15.06 -18.27 12.47
C MET A 166 -16.55 -18.66 12.67
N PRO A 167 -17.53 -17.75 12.52
CA PRO A 167 -18.96 -18.08 12.64
C PRO A 167 -19.43 -19.15 11.65
N ILE A 168 -18.83 -19.23 10.46
CA ILE A 168 -19.19 -20.22 9.43
C ILE A 168 -18.91 -21.64 9.92
N LEU A 169 -17.74 -21.84 10.51
CA LEU A 169 -17.30 -23.16 10.97
C LEU A 169 -18.20 -23.64 12.11
N TRP A 170 -18.55 -22.74 13.02
CA TRP A 170 -19.47 -23.02 14.12
C TRP A 170 -20.90 -23.26 13.65
N MET A 171 -21.35 -22.51 12.65
CA MET A 171 -22.71 -22.62 12.11
C MET A 171 -22.90 -23.85 11.21
N ASP A 172 -21.84 -24.30 10.50
CA ASP A 172 -21.87 -25.54 9.71
C ASP A 172 -22.12 -26.76 10.61
N ASP A 173 -21.32 -26.94 11.67
CA ASP A 173 -21.49 -28.03 12.64
C ASP A 173 -22.89 -28.01 13.28
N TYR A 174 -23.36 -26.83 13.68
CA TYR A 174 -24.67 -26.66 14.30
C TYR A 174 -25.81 -26.99 13.32
N VAL A 175 -25.78 -26.48 12.09
CA VAL A 175 -26.88 -26.68 11.15
C VAL A 175 -26.87 -28.09 10.55
N HIS A 176 -25.71 -28.71 10.32
CA HIS A 176 -25.65 -30.12 9.91
C HIS A 176 -26.24 -31.05 10.97
N SER A 177 -26.13 -30.70 12.26
CA SER A 177 -26.75 -31.47 13.36
C SER A 177 -28.30 -31.41 13.36
N ILE A 178 -28.88 -30.37 12.76
CA ILE A 178 -30.34 -30.13 12.76
C ILE A 178 -30.96 -30.49 11.41
N ASN A 179 -30.29 -30.20 10.29
CA ASN A 179 -30.77 -30.49 8.94
C ASN A 179 -29.59 -30.91 8.02
N PRO A 180 -29.40 -32.22 7.81
CA PRO A 180 -28.29 -32.75 7.01
C PRO A 180 -28.32 -32.35 5.52
N ASN A 181 -29.49 -31.94 5.01
CA ASN A 181 -29.68 -31.55 3.60
C ASN A 181 -29.77 -30.02 3.42
N GLY A 182 -29.41 -29.27 4.46
CA GLY A 182 -29.67 -27.85 4.59
C GLY A 182 -28.75 -26.91 3.80
N ASP A 183 -27.88 -27.34 2.90
CA ASP A 183 -26.76 -26.56 2.32
C ASP A 183 -27.08 -25.17 1.73
N GLY A 184 -28.36 -24.80 1.54
CA GLY A 184 -28.78 -23.48 1.07
C GLY A 184 -28.40 -22.30 1.98
N TYR A 185 -28.34 -22.48 3.31
CA TYR A 185 -27.97 -21.39 4.23
C TYR A 185 -26.53 -20.91 4.02
N ILE A 186 -25.66 -21.84 3.64
CA ILE A 186 -24.24 -21.58 3.36
C ILE A 186 -24.11 -20.60 2.21
N ILE A 187 -24.84 -20.85 1.12
CA ILE A 187 -24.78 -20.02 -0.09
C ILE A 187 -25.24 -18.60 0.23
N VAL A 188 -26.33 -18.45 1.00
CA VAL A 188 -26.83 -17.13 1.42
C VAL A 188 -25.79 -16.41 2.30
N TYR A 189 -25.18 -17.11 3.25
CA TYR A 189 -24.15 -16.54 4.11
C TYR A 189 -22.90 -16.10 3.32
N LEU A 190 -22.47 -16.88 2.32
CA LEU A 190 -21.37 -16.51 1.43
C LEU A 190 -21.66 -15.24 0.62
N ILE A 191 -22.89 -15.09 0.13
CA ILE A 191 -23.30 -13.88 -0.58
C ILE A 191 -23.26 -12.67 0.37
N LEU A 192 -23.71 -12.83 1.61
CA LEU A 192 -23.69 -11.78 2.62
C LEU A 192 -22.27 -11.34 2.97
N ILE A 193 -21.33 -12.28 3.14
CA ILE A 193 -19.91 -11.94 3.33
C ILE A 193 -19.37 -11.14 2.14
N LEU A 194 -19.61 -11.60 0.91
CA LEU A 194 -19.09 -10.91 -0.28
C LEU A 194 -19.60 -9.46 -0.36
N ILE A 195 -20.86 -9.22 0.03
CA ILE A 195 -21.43 -7.88 0.12
C ILE A 195 -20.75 -7.09 1.24
N PHE A 196 -20.55 -7.70 2.40
CA PHE A 196 -19.91 -7.08 3.57
C PHE A 196 -18.46 -6.69 3.28
N ASP A 197 -17.67 -7.58 2.70
CA ASP A 197 -16.29 -7.32 2.24
C ASP A 197 -16.24 -6.19 1.22
N GLY A 198 -17.15 -6.20 0.23
CA GLY A 198 -17.25 -5.13 -0.74
C GLY A 198 -17.52 -3.77 -0.08
N ALA A 199 -18.41 -3.75 0.92
CA ALA A 199 -18.70 -2.57 1.72
C ALA A 199 -17.51 -2.14 2.58
N LEU A 200 -16.82 -3.06 3.25
CA LEU A 200 -15.61 -2.79 4.03
C LEU A 200 -14.53 -2.16 3.15
N ILE A 201 -14.23 -2.77 1.99
CA ILE A 201 -13.24 -2.24 1.05
C ILE A 201 -13.62 -0.82 0.61
N TYR A 202 -14.90 -0.56 0.33
CA TYR A 202 -15.38 0.77 -0.04
C TYR A 202 -15.19 1.79 1.07
N VAL A 203 -15.63 1.47 2.29
CA VAL A 203 -15.52 2.35 3.47
C VAL A 203 -14.05 2.62 3.79
N PHE A 204 -13.20 1.60 3.80
CA PHE A 204 -11.77 1.76 4.06
C PHE A 204 -11.08 2.63 3.00
N ARG A 205 -11.43 2.50 1.72
CA ARG A 205 -10.92 3.39 0.67
C ARG A 205 -11.31 4.84 0.93
N ARG A 206 -12.54 5.08 1.38
CA ARG A 206 -13.03 6.42 1.72
C ARG A 206 -12.29 7.01 2.91
N ILE A 207 -12.15 6.25 3.99
CA ILE A 207 -11.40 6.66 5.20
C ILE A 207 -9.95 6.99 4.82
N LYS A 208 -9.28 6.13 4.06
CA LYS A 208 -7.89 6.36 3.64
C LYS A 208 -7.74 7.60 2.75
N ARG A 209 -8.74 7.90 1.91
CA ARG A 209 -8.76 9.12 1.10
C ARG A 209 -8.91 10.36 1.99
N GLN A 210 -9.84 10.33 2.94
CA GLN A 210 -10.05 11.44 3.87
C GLN A 210 -8.81 11.68 4.73
N TYR A 211 -8.20 10.63 5.28
CA TYR A 211 -7.00 10.75 6.10
C TYR A 211 -5.81 11.37 5.34
N ARG A 212 -5.62 11.01 4.06
CA ARG A 212 -4.61 11.66 3.21
C ARG A 212 -4.92 13.13 2.98
N GLN A 213 -6.19 13.46 2.69
CA GLN A 213 -6.61 14.84 2.49
C GLN A 213 -6.40 15.69 3.74
N GLU A 214 -6.68 15.14 4.93
CA GLU A 214 -6.43 15.82 6.20
C GLU A 214 -4.93 16.04 6.44
N GLN A 215 -4.09 15.04 6.16
CA GLN A 215 -2.64 15.19 6.25
C GLN A 215 -2.10 16.28 5.29
N ASP A 216 -2.58 16.29 4.05
CA ASP A 216 -2.19 17.30 3.06
C ASP A 216 -2.64 18.70 3.48
N LEU A 217 -3.84 18.82 4.07
CA LEU A 217 -4.36 20.08 4.63
C LEU A 217 -3.53 20.56 5.83
N MET A 218 -3.13 19.67 6.73
CA MET A 218 -2.28 20.02 7.87
C MET A 218 -0.91 20.51 7.40
N LEU A 219 -0.31 19.83 6.42
CA LEU A 219 0.97 20.25 5.81
C LEU A 219 0.84 21.61 5.14
N LEU A 220 -0.25 21.84 4.40
CA LEU A 220 -0.49 23.13 3.75
C LEU A 220 -0.61 24.27 4.77
N LYS A 221 -1.33 24.06 5.88
CA LYS A 221 -1.41 25.03 6.98
C LYS A 221 -0.04 25.32 7.59
N GLN A 222 0.76 24.29 7.86
CA GLN A 222 2.12 24.48 8.38
C GLN A 222 2.99 25.31 7.41
N HIS A 223 2.88 25.06 6.11
CA HIS A 223 3.57 25.86 5.09
C HIS A 223 3.12 27.31 5.08
N GLN A 224 1.81 27.58 5.22
CA GLN A 224 1.27 28.94 5.29
C GLN A 224 1.78 29.69 6.53
N ASP A 225 1.73 29.05 7.71
CA ASP A 225 2.23 29.65 8.95
C ASP A 225 3.72 29.96 8.86
N TYR A 226 4.51 29.06 8.28
CA TYR A 226 5.93 29.28 8.04
C TYR A 226 6.19 30.46 7.10
N GLN A 227 5.44 30.56 6.00
CA GLN A 227 5.55 31.68 5.06
C GLN A 227 5.17 33.01 5.72
N GLN A 228 4.10 33.05 6.51
CA GLN A 228 3.70 34.26 7.23
C GLN A 228 4.79 34.72 8.21
N ASN A 229 5.37 33.79 8.97
CA ASN A 229 6.44 34.10 9.90
C ASN A 229 7.71 34.58 9.17
N TYR A 230 8.04 33.96 8.04
CA TYR A 230 9.14 34.41 7.19
C TYR A 230 8.92 35.84 6.67
N TYR A 231 7.74 36.15 6.13
CA TYR A 231 7.42 37.50 5.67
C TYR A 231 7.50 38.55 6.78
N LYS A 232 7.01 38.24 7.99
CA LYS A 232 7.15 39.13 9.16
C LYS A 232 8.61 39.38 9.52
N ALA A 233 9.46 38.34 9.46
CA ALA A 233 10.89 38.49 9.73
C ALA A 233 11.58 39.38 8.67
N VAL A 234 11.26 39.18 7.38
CA VAL A 234 11.76 40.00 6.27
C VAL A 234 11.29 41.45 6.42
N GLU A 235 10.01 41.68 6.75
CA GLU A 235 9.49 43.02 6.96
C GLU A 235 10.17 43.73 8.14
N ALA A 236 10.38 43.02 9.26
CA ALA A 236 11.11 43.56 10.40
C ALA A 236 12.59 43.86 10.09
N GLN A 237 13.23 43.07 9.21
CA GLN A 237 14.59 43.36 8.73
C GLN A 237 14.60 44.57 7.79
N TYR A 238 13.60 44.68 6.92
CA TYR A 238 13.45 45.80 6.00
C TYR A 238 13.17 47.12 6.74
N GLN A 239 12.31 47.10 7.76
CA GLN A 239 12.07 48.28 8.62
C GLN A 239 13.36 48.72 9.32
N ARG A 240 14.10 47.78 9.93
CA ARG A 240 15.42 48.07 10.52
C ARG A 240 16.40 48.66 9.51
N SER A 241 16.43 48.14 8.29
CA SER A 241 17.26 48.68 7.21
C SER A 241 16.84 50.09 6.81
N ARG A 242 15.54 50.37 6.71
CA ARG A 242 15.01 51.70 6.39
C ARG A 242 15.33 52.72 7.47
N GLU A 243 15.18 52.37 8.74
CA GLU A 243 15.56 53.21 9.89
C GLU A 243 17.06 53.53 9.84
N PHE A 244 17.90 52.52 9.62
CA PHE A 244 19.35 52.72 9.45
C PHE A 244 19.69 53.68 8.30
N VAL A 245 19.05 53.52 7.14
CA VAL A 245 19.27 54.41 5.98
C VAL A 245 18.83 55.85 6.30
N HIS A 246 17.68 56.02 6.96
CA HIS A 246 17.19 57.33 7.38
C HIS A 246 18.17 58.03 8.33
N ASP A 247 18.68 57.32 9.33
CA ASP A 247 19.66 57.86 10.27
C ASP A 247 20.98 58.24 9.56
N MET A 248 21.44 57.41 8.63
CA MET A 248 22.61 57.71 7.79
C MET A 248 22.40 58.96 6.92
N GLN A 249 21.21 59.15 6.32
CA GLN A 249 20.91 60.37 5.57
C GLN A 249 20.98 61.61 6.46
N ASN A 250 20.48 61.53 7.70
CA ASN A 250 20.59 62.62 8.67
C ASN A 250 22.05 62.92 9.03
N HIS A 251 22.87 61.90 9.27
CA HIS A 251 24.29 62.08 9.55
C HIS A 251 25.03 62.76 8.38
N VAL A 252 24.76 62.36 7.13
CA VAL A 252 25.34 62.99 5.93
C VAL A 252 24.86 64.43 5.76
N MET A 253 23.59 64.72 6.05
CA MET A 253 23.06 66.09 6.01
C MET A 253 23.72 66.99 7.05
N ILE A 254 24.00 66.49 8.26
CA ILE A 254 24.72 67.24 9.30
C ILE A 254 26.17 67.49 8.87
N LEU A 255 26.84 66.48 8.33
CA LEU A 255 28.22 66.62 7.83
C LEU A 255 28.33 67.62 6.68
N SER A 256 27.40 67.59 5.72
CA SER A 256 27.36 68.53 4.59
C SER A 256 27.08 69.96 5.03
N ARG A 257 26.21 70.18 6.04
CA ARG A 257 25.98 71.51 6.63
C ARG A 257 27.20 72.05 7.37
N LEU A 258 27.88 71.21 8.16
CA LEU A 258 29.11 71.60 8.87
C LEU A 258 30.24 71.96 7.89
N TYR A 259 30.34 71.23 6.77
CA TYR A 259 31.27 71.55 5.68
C TYR A 259 30.92 72.87 4.97
N ALA A 260 29.64 73.13 4.71
CA ALA A 260 29.19 74.37 4.06
C ALA A 260 29.38 75.63 4.93
N GLN A 261 29.52 75.46 6.25
CA GLN A 261 29.78 76.53 7.21
C GLN A 261 31.28 76.76 7.51
N ASP A 262 32.17 76.09 6.78
CA ASP A 262 33.63 76.13 6.96
C ASP A 262 34.11 75.65 8.35
N GLU A 263 33.26 74.92 9.10
CA GLU A 263 33.58 74.36 10.42
C GLU A 263 34.26 72.97 10.30
N VAL A 264 35.36 72.91 9.56
CA VAL A 264 36.06 71.65 9.18
C VAL A 264 36.44 70.78 10.40
N GLU A 265 36.89 71.41 11.48
CA GLU A 265 37.32 70.72 12.72
C GLU A 265 36.15 70.10 13.52
N ARG A 266 34.94 70.62 13.35
CA ARG A 266 33.71 70.05 13.95
C ARG A 266 33.12 68.97 13.05
N ALA A 267 33.16 69.16 11.73
CA ALA A 267 32.77 68.12 10.77
C ALA A 267 33.61 66.83 10.96
N ARG A 268 34.93 66.98 11.12
CA ARG A 268 35.85 65.86 11.35
C ARG A 268 35.55 65.10 12.64
N ARG A 269 35.39 65.81 13.77
CA ARG A 269 35.06 65.19 15.06
C ARG A 269 33.70 64.50 15.05
N TYR A 270 32.71 65.08 14.37
CA TYR A 270 31.39 64.48 14.22
C TYR A 270 31.45 63.20 13.38
N GLY A 271 32.19 63.22 12.26
CA GLY A 271 32.40 62.05 11.41
C GLY A 271 33.09 60.89 12.14
N GLU A 272 34.14 61.16 12.91
CA GLU A 272 34.81 60.16 13.77
C GLU A 272 33.84 59.55 14.79
N SER A 273 32.97 60.38 15.40
CA SER A 273 31.98 59.92 16.39
C SER A 273 30.85 59.07 15.78
N VAL A 274 30.48 59.33 14.52
CA VAL A 274 29.49 58.53 13.78
C VAL A 274 30.12 57.20 13.36
N LEU A 275 31.36 57.21 12.87
CA LEU A 275 32.09 55.99 12.49
C LEU A 275 32.20 55.01 13.66
N GLN A 276 32.42 55.53 14.87
CA GLN A 276 32.54 54.73 16.10
C GLN A 276 31.21 54.11 16.57
N LYS A 277 30.07 54.64 16.08
CA LYS A 277 28.71 54.18 16.42
C LYS A 277 28.09 53.27 15.37
N ILE A 278 28.66 53.19 14.17
CA ILE A 278 28.20 52.24 13.15
C ILE A 278 28.58 50.84 13.64
N PRO A 279 27.61 49.93 13.87
CA PRO A 279 27.92 48.56 14.24
C PRO A 279 28.71 47.90 13.09
N GLU A 280 29.82 47.23 13.40
CA GLU A 280 30.48 46.36 12.41
C GLU A 280 29.45 45.36 11.89
N ALA A 281 29.24 45.34 10.57
CA ALA A 281 28.31 44.42 9.94
C ALA A 281 28.71 42.97 10.27
N PRO A 282 27.75 42.06 10.53
CA PRO A 282 28.08 40.65 10.70
C PRO A 282 28.77 40.16 9.44
N ASN A 283 29.99 39.66 9.60
CA ASN A 283 30.79 39.04 8.55
C ASN A 283 30.10 37.73 8.13
N GLU A 284 29.09 37.81 7.28
CA GLU A 284 28.53 36.65 6.57
C GLU A 284 29.56 36.22 5.52
N ARG A 285 30.51 35.36 5.92
CA ARG A 285 31.22 34.48 5.00
C ARG A 285 30.66 33.07 5.17
N HIS A 286 30.18 32.58 4.03
CA HIS A 286 29.66 31.25 3.71
C HIS A 286 30.36 30.07 4.39
#